data_AF-A0A5K0Z159-F1
#
_entry.id   AF-A0A5K0Z159-F1
#
_cell.length_a   1.000
_cell.length_b   1.000
_cell.length_c   1.000
_cell.angle_alpha   90.00
_cell.angle_beta   90.00
_cell.angle_gamma   90.00
#
_symmetry.space_group_name_H-M   'P 1'
#
loop_
_entity.id
_entity.type
_entity.pdbx_description
1 polymer ?
#
loop_
_entity_poly.entity_id
_entity_poly.type
_entity_poly.pdbx_seq_one_letter_code
_entity_poly.pdbx_strand_id
1 'polypeptide(L)' 'VRQLGSILNVPRAFLQRHPFPGPGLAVRILGDVTEGNDLEILRQ' A
#
# COMPACT_ATOMS: atom_id res chain seq x y z
N VAL A 1 -13.33 -0.35 11.98
CA VAL A 1 -13.29 -1.06 10.67
C VAL A 1 -12.74 -2.48 10.77
N ARG A 2 -11.53 -2.73 11.32
CA ARG A 2 -10.94 -4.09 11.36
C ARG A 2 -11.83 -5.16 12.03
N GLN A 3 -12.46 -4.84 13.15
CA GLN A 3 -13.41 -5.74 13.84
C GLN A 3 -14.61 -6.11 12.96
N LEU A 4 -15.22 -5.12 12.29
CA LEU A 4 -16.31 -5.35 11.34
C LEU A 4 -15.87 -6.27 10.18
N GLY A 5 -14.68 -6.04 9.63
CA GLY A 5 -14.11 -6.91 8.60
C GLY A 5 -13.91 -8.35 9.07
N SER A 6 -13.59 -8.57 10.34
CA SER A 6 -13.49 -9.92 10.91
C SER A 6 -14.84 -10.63 10.95
N ILE A 7 -15.92 -9.93 11.31
CA ILE A 7 -17.29 -10.47 11.31
C ILE A 7 -17.73 -10.83 9.88
N LEU A 8 -17.29 -10.05 8.90
CA LEU A 8 -17.55 -10.27 7.47
C LEU A 8 -16.62 -11.31 6.80
N ASN A 9 -15.84 -12.06 7.58
CA ASN A 9 -14.90 -13.07 7.09
C ASN A 9 -13.81 -12.52 6.13
N VAL A 10 -13.41 -11.26 6.27
CA VAL A 10 -12.26 -10.72 5.52
C VAL A 10 -10.99 -11.43 5.99
N PRO A 11 -10.11 -11.91 5.07
CA PRO A 11 -8.90 -12.64 5.44
C PRO A 11 -8.05 -11.91 6.48
N ARG A 12 -7.62 -12.65 7.51
CA ARG A 12 -6.82 -12.10 8.61
C ARG A 12 -5.55 -11.39 8.12
N ALA A 13 -4.88 -11.95 7.09
CA ALA A 13 -3.70 -11.34 6.49
C ALA A 13 -3.97 -9.91 5.96
N PHE A 14 -5.15 -9.68 5.39
CA PHE A 14 -5.55 -8.36 4.89
C PHE A 14 -5.91 -7.39 6.02
N LEU A 15 -6.60 -7.89 7.06
CA LEU A 15 -6.98 -7.11 8.23
C LEU A 15 -5.79 -6.73 9.11
N GLN A 16 -4.72 -7.53 9.13
CA GLN A 16 -3.55 -7.34 9.98
C GLN A 16 -2.37 -6.67 9.30
N ARG A 17 -2.43 -6.42 7.98
CA ARG A 17 -1.33 -5.74 7.28
C ARG A 17 -1.03 -4.37 7.88
N HIS A 18 0.22 -3.95 7.74
CA HIS A 18 0.65 -2.60 8.07
C HIS A 18 -0.12 -1.58 7.22
N PRO A 19 -0.49 -0.41 7.79
CA PRO A 19 -1.08 0.65 7.01
C PRO A 19 -0.13 1.06 5.88
N PHE A 20 -0.71 1.35 4.73
CA PHE A 20 0.01 1.88 3.58
C PHE A 20 -0.53 3.29 3.29
N PRO A 21 0.32 4.27 2.99
CA PRO A 21 -0.11 5.65 2.81
C PRO A 21 -1.09 5.81 1.64
N GLY A 22 -1.97 6.80 1.72
CA GLY A 22 -3.01 7.07 0.72
C GLY A 22 -2.46 7.26 -0.71
N PRO A 23 -1.44 8.11 -0.94
CA PRO A 23 -0.84 8.27 -2.27
C PRO A 23 0.10 7.10 -2.66
N GLY A 24 0.15 6.03 -1.86
CA GLY A 24 0.85 4.81 -2.17
C GLY A 24 2.37 4.95 -2.26
N LEU A 25 2.97 4.44 -3.35
CA LEU A 25 4.42 4.54 -3.57
C LEU A 25 4.88 5.95 -3.98
N ALA A 26 3.97 6.82 -4.41
CA ALA A 26 4.33 8.15 -4.90
C ALA A 26 5.03 9.01 -3.82
N VAL A 27 4.61 8.90 -2.55
CA VAL A 27 5.28 9.61 -1.43
C VAL A 27 6.66 9.08 -1.09
N ARG A 28 7.11 8.00 -1.74
CA ARG A 28 8.41 7.36 -1.51
C ARG A 28 9.40 7.60 -2.65
N ILE A 29 8.95 8.22 -3.75
CA ILE A 29 9.79 8.54 -4.91
C ILE A 29 10.12 10.03 -4.81
N LEU A 30 11.41 10.34 -4.93
CA LEU A 30 11.89 11.72 -4.92
C LEU A 30 11.81 12.26 -6.34
N GLY A 31 11.14 13.40 -6.54
CA GLY A 31 10.96 13.99 -7.86
C GLY A 31 9.67 13.54 -8.54
N ASP A 32 9.63 13.64 -9.87
CA ASP A 32 8.47 13.28 -10.66
C ASP A 32 8.32 11.75 -10.74
N VAL A 33 7.20 11.23 -10.25
CA VAL A 33 6.89 9.79 -10.21
C VAL A 33 6.73 9.15 -11.61
N THR A 34 6.56 9.96 -12.64
CA THR A 34 6.37 9.52 -14.03
C THR A 34 7.66 9.53 -14.84
N GLU A 35 8.71 10.17 -14.35
CA GLU A 35 10.02 10.19 -14.99
C GLU A 35 10.83 8.95 -14.60
N GLY A 36 11.53 8.36 -15.59
CA GLY A 36 12.41 7.21 -15.34
C GLY A 36 11.69 5.91 -14.99
N ASN A 37 12.31 5.09 -14.14
CA ASN A 37 11.85 3.74 -13.77
C ASN A 37 11.84 3.48 -12.26
N ASP A 38 11.89 4.53 -11.43
CA ASP A 38 11.98 4.42 -9.97
C ASP A 38 10.82 3.63 -9.36
N LEU A 39 9.61 3.78 -9.92
CA LEU A 39 8.43 3.03 -9.48
C LEU A 39 8.58 1.52 -9.70
N GLU A 40 9.23 1.10 -10.79
CA GLU A 40 9.48 -0.31 -11.07
C GLU A 40 10.58 -0.85 -10.17
N ILE A 41 11.66 -0.08 -9.97
CA ILE A 41 12.76 -0.44 -9.06
C ILE A 41 12.23 -0.62 -7.62
N LEU A 42 11.35 0.27 -7.15
CA LEU A 42 10.80 0.22 -5.78
C LEU A 42 9.82 -0.94 -5.55
N ARG A 43 9.29 -1.56 -6.62
CA ARG A 43 8.33 -2.67 -6.53
C ARG A 43 8.99 -4.05 -6.43
N GLN A 44 10.26 -4.16 -6.83
CA GLN A 44 11.06 -5.38 -6.77
C GLN A 44 11.45 -5.69 -5.33
#